data_AF-A0AAU9T040-F1
#
_entry.id   AF-A0AAU9T040-F1
#
_cell.length_a   1.000
_cell.length_b   1.000
_cell.length_c   1.000
_cell.angle_alpha   90.00
_cell.angle_beta   90.00
_cell.angle_gamma   90.00
#
_symmetry.space_group_name_H-M   'P 1'
#
loop_
_entity.id
_entity.type
_entity.pdbx_description
1 polymer ?
#
loop_
_entity_poly.entity_id
_entity_poly.type
_entity_poly.pdbx_seq_one_letter_code
_entity_poly.pdbx_strand_id
1 'polypeptide(L)'
;MRREISFLVQPRCLLLLVALTIFLIFALSNTGKEEDKQVIEDYEITHRVYLDVDIDGQRLGRIVIGLYGTVVPKTVENFRALCTGEKGKASSGKPLHYKGTPFHRIISGFVIQGGDIVNGDGKGSESIYGGAFPDENFKIKHSHAGVVAMANTGPDSNGSQFFITTVKASWLEGEHVVFGKVIQGMDTVFAIEGGAGTYSGKPRKKVVIADSGEIPKDKWDEER
;
A
#
# COMPACT_ATOMS: atom_id res chain seq x y z
N MET A 1 22.49 -22.20 -74.82
CA MET A 1 23.01 -21.45 -73.65
C MET A 1 21.89 -21.38 -72.60
N ARG A 2 21.74 -22.43 -71.78
CA ARG A 2 20.73 -22.49 -70.71
C ARG A 2 21.30 -21.83 -69.46
N ARG A 3 20.61 -20.81 -68.92
CA ARG A 3 20.93 -20.20 -67.62
C ARG A 3 20.45 -21.14 -66.53
N GLU A 4 21.36 -21.72 -65.76
CA GLU A 4 21.02 -22.38 -64.50
C GLU A 4 20.54 -21.32 -63.51
N ILE A 5 19.24 -21.32 -63.24
CA ILE A 5 18.69 -20.54 -62.14
C ILE A 5 19.14 -21.23 -60.87
N SER A 6 20.08 -20.61 -60.16
CA SER A 6 20.57 -21.04 -58.86
C SER A 6 19.41 -21.55 -58.01
N PHE A 7 19.51 -22.81 -57.55
CA PHE A 7 18.49 -23.52 -56.76
C PHE A 7 17.97 -22.71 -55.55
N LEU A 8 18.74 -21.70 -55.11
CA LEU A 8 18.43 -20.80 -54.02
C LEU A 8 17.22 -19.86 -54.29
N VAL A 9 16.88 -19.60 -55.55
CA VAL A 9 15.85 -18.60 -55.92
C VAL A 9 14.50 -19.24 -56.28
N GLN A 10 14.36 -20.55 -56.05
CA GLN A 10 13.07 -21.22 -56.29
C GLN A 10 12.02 -20.75 -55.25
N PRO A 11 10.78 -20.44 -55.67
CA PRO A 11 9.73 -19.89 -54.79
C PRO A 11 9.46 -20.72 -53.54
N ARG A 12 9.66 -22.04 -53.64
CA ARG A 12 9.51 -23.00 -52.54
C ARG A 12 10.61 -22.87 -51.47
N CYS A 13 11.86 -22.61 -51.88
CA CYS A 13 12.96 -22.35 -50.94
C CYS A 13 12.78 -21.01 -50.24
N LEU A 14 12.26 -19.99 -50.94
CA LEU A 14 11.99 -18.67 -50.37
C LEU A 14 10.86 -18.71 -49.33
N LEU A 15 9.78 -19.45 -49.61
CA LEU A 15 8.68 -19.68 -48.65
C LEU A 15 9.15 -20.41 -47.38
N LEU A 16 10.01 -21.43 -47.53
CA LEU A 16 10.62 -22.14 -46.40
C LEU A 16 11.51 -21.22 -45.56
N LEU A 17 12.33 -20.39 -46.19
CA LEU A 17 13.18 -19.40 -45.51
C LEU A 17 12.35 -18.37 -44.74
N VAL A 18 11.29 -17.82 -45.34
CA VAL A 18 10.39 -16.87 -44.68
C VAL A 18 9.69 -17.52 -43.48
N ALA A 19 9.16 -18.73 -43.65
CA ALA A 19 8.53 -19.47 -42.55
C ALA A 19 9.50 -19.75 -41.40
N LEU A 20 10.76 -20.11 -41.71
CA LEU A 20 11.79 -20.33 -40.69
C LEU A 20 12.13 -19.05 -39.93
N THR A 21 12.23 -17.92 -40.62
CA THR A 21 12.50 -16.62 -39.97
C THR A 21 11.34 -16.16 -39.08
N ILE A 22 10.09 -16.34 -39.52
CA ILE A 22 8.91 -16.05 -38.69
C ILE A 22 8.88 -16.95 -37.46
N PHE A 23 9.16 -18.25 -37.63
CA PHE A 23 9.24 -19.19 -36.52
C PHE A 23 10.37 -18.86 -35.54
N LEU A 24 11.54 -18.42 -36.04
CA LEU A 24 12.66 -17.98 -35.20
C LEU A 24 12.31 -16.71 -34.42
N ILE A 25 11.64 -15.75 -35.06
CA ILE A 25 11.14 -14.52 -34.40
C ILE A 25 10.11 -14.87 -33.33
N PHE A 26 9.21 -15.81 -33.62
CA PHE A 26 8.19 -16.25 -32.65
C PHE A 26 8.82 -17.02 -31.48
N ALA A 27 9.80 -17.88 -31.75
CA ALA A 27 10.55 -18.61 -30.72
C ALA A 27 11.39 -17.66 -29.83
N LEU A 28 12.07 -16.66 -30.43
CA LEU A 28 12.80 -15.62 -29.69
C LEU A 28 11.85 -14.70 -28.90
N SER A 29 10.64 -14.48 -29.41
CA SER A 29 9.60 -13.71 -28.69
C SER A 29 8.99 -14.48 -27.52
N ASN A 30 9.07 -15.82 -27.54
CA ASN A 30 8.52 -16.69 -26.50
C ASN A 30 9.52 -17.05 -25.38
N THR A 31 10.79 -16.66 -25.48
CA THR A 31 11.83 -17.03 -24.50
C THR A 31 12.01 -16.05 -23.34
N GLY A 32 11.07 -15.12 -23.08
CA GLY A 32 11.32 -14.05 -22.12
C GLY A 32 10.10 -13.51 -21.36
N LYS A 33 9.11 -14.34 -21.04
CA LYS A 33 8.14 -14.03 -19.99
C LYS A 33 8.42 -14.93 -18.80
N GLU A 34 9.42 -14.56 -18.01
CA GLU A 34 9.50 -15.02 -16.62
C GLU A 34 8.24 -14.50 -15.92
N GLU A 35 7.33 -15.41 -15.57
CA GLU A 35 6.31 -15.11 -14.58
C GLU A 35 7.02 -14.85 -13.26
N ASP A 36 7.16 -13.58 -12.90
CA ASP A 36 7.60 -13.13 -11.57
C ASP A 36 6.64 -13.73 -10.54
N LYS A 37 6.97 -14.92 -10.02
CA LYS A 37 6.33 -15.46 -8.82
C LYS A 37 6.63 -14.46 -7.71
N GLN A 38 5.71 -13.52 -7.48
CA GLN A 38 5.74 -12.65 -6.32
C GLN A 38 5.81 -13.52 -5.06
N VAL A 39 7.00 -13.64 -4.49
CA VAL A 39 7.16 -14.17 -3.15
C VAL A 39 6.57 -13.12 -2.22
N ILE A 40 5.35 -13.35 -1.76
CA ILE A 40 4.79 -12.60 -0.64
C ILE A 40 5.61 -13.05 0.57
N GLU A 41 6.60 -12.25 0.96
CA GLU A 41 7.28 -12.43 2.25
C GLU A 41 6.21 -12.29 3.35
N ASP A 42 5.89 -13.40 4.01
CA ASP A 42 4.89 -13.41 5.07
C ASP A 42 5.55 -13.08 6.39
N TYR A 43 5.43 -11.82 6.80
CA TYR A 43 5.88 -11.36 8.11
C TYR A 43 4.84 -11.69 9.17
N GLU A 44 5.31 -12.08 10.35
CA GLU A 44 4.43 -12.39 11.49
C GLU A 44 3.57 -11.17 11.88
N ILE A 45 2.26 -11.38 11.95
CA ILE A 45 1.31 -10.40 12.48
C ILE A 45 1.30 -10.51 14.00
N THR A 46 1.85 -9.51 14.68
CA THR A 46 1.92 -9.50 16.16
C THR A 46 0.75 -8.80 16.81
N HIS A 47 0.12 -7.86 16.10
CA HIS A 47 -1.05 -7.09 16.56
C HIS A 47 -2.06 -6.95 15.41
N ARG A 48 -3.34 -6.83 15.75
CA ARG A 48 -4.42 -6.48 14.81
C ARG A 48 -5.11 -5.23 15.31
N VAL A 49 -5.29 -4.26 14.43
CA VAL A 49 -6.02 -3.02 14.72
C VAL A 49 -7.12 -2.82 13.70
N TYR A 50 -8.14 -2.06 14.06
CA TYR A 50 -9.25 -1.75 13.18
C TYR A 50 -9.42 -0.24 12.98
N LEU A 51 -9.92 0.13 11.81
CA LEU A 51 -10.40 1.46 11.46
C LEU A 51 -11.84 1.32 10.92
N ASP A 52 -12.81 1.84 11.65
CA ASP A 52 -14.18 1.99 11.17
C ASP A 52 -14.28 3.28 10.37
N VAL A 53 -14.74 3.21 9.13
CA VAL A 53 -14.69 4.35 8.20
C VAL A 53 -16.08 4.79 7.80
N ASP A 54 -16.30 6.11 7.86
CA ASP A 54 -17.49 6.76 7.33
C ASP A 54 -17.13 7.62 6.10
N ILE A 55 -18.04 7.69 5.13
CA ILE A 55 -17.98 8.59 3.98
C ILE A 55 -19.21 9.50 3.97
N ASP A 56 -19.00 10.82 3.96
CA ASP A 56 -20.04 11.85 4.11
C ASP A 56 -21.01 11.57 5.28
N GLY A 57 -20.48 11.01 6.37
CA GLY A 57 -21.25 10.69 7.59
C GLY A 57 -22.03 9.37 7.55
N GLN A 58 -21.87 8.56 6.51
CA GLN A 58 -22.45 7.23 6.41
C GLN A 58 -21.39 6.16 6.60
N ARG A 59 -21.69 5.14 7.43
CA ARG A 59 -20.78 4.00 7.65
C ARG A 59 -20.51 3.27 6.34
N LEU A 60 -19.24 3.24 5.95
CA LEU A 60 -18.77 2.54 4.76
C LEU A 60 -18.37 1.10 5.08
N GLY A 61 -17.56 0.90 6.13
CA GLY A 61 -17.05 -0.41 6.50
C GLY A 61 -15.95 -0.35 7.53
N ARG A 62 -15.34 -1.51 7.80
CA ARG A 62 -14.19 -1.69 8.71
C ARG A 62 -12.99 -2.16 7.92
N ILE A 63 -11.83 -1.56 8.20
CA ILE A 63 -10.52 -2.02 7.72
C ILE A 63 -9.81 -2.65 8.91
N VAL A 64 -9.37 -3.91 8.79
CA VAL A 64 -8.54 -4.57 9.80
C VAL A 64 -7.12 -4.68 9.25
N ILE A 65 -6.15 -4.23 10.05
CA ILE A 65 -4.73 -4.17 9.69
C ILE A 65 -3.94 -5.09 10.62
N GLY A 66 -3.18 -6.00 10.04
CA GLY A 66 -2.15 -6.78 10.75
C GLY A 66 -0.82 -6.03 10.77
N LEU A 67 -0.19 -5.95 11.94
CA LEU A 67 1.03 -5.16 12.16
C LEU A 67 2.25 -6.06 12.39
N TYR A 68 3.40 -5.68 11.81
CA TYR A 68 4.64 -6.46 11.76
C TYR A 68 5.59 -6.14 12.92
N GLY A 69 5.12 -6.30 14.16
CA GLY A 69 5.86 -5.82 15.33
C GLY A 69 7.16 -6.56 15.65
N THR A 70 7.45 -7.69 15.00
CA THR A 70 8.79 -8.33 15.09
C THR A 70 9.83 -7.65 14.22
N VAL A 71 9.41 -6.95 13.15
CA VAL A 71 10.31 -6.33 12.17
C VAL A 71 10.51 -4.84 12.43
N VAL A 72 9.43 -4.15 12.81
CA VAL A 72 9.39 -2.70 13.08
C VAL A 72 8.60 -2.39 14.36
N PRO A 73 9.05 -2.89 15.54
CA PRO A 73 8.32 -2.77 16.80
C PRO A 73 7.99 -1.32 17.19
N LYS A 74 8.88 -0.36 16.93
CA LYS A 74 8.67 1.05 17.31
C LYS A 74 7.60 1.70 16.43
N THR A 75 7.64 1.43 15.13
CA THR A 75 6.63 1.92 14.18
C THR A 75 5.26 1.31 14.48
N VAL A 76 5.22 0.01 14.80
CA VAL A 76 4.00 -0.69 15.18
C VAL A 76 3.40 -0.17 16.48
N GLU A 77 4.20 0.02 17.54
CA GLU A 77 3.69 0.53 18.82
C GLU A 77 3.13 1.95 18.65
N ASN A 78 3.75 2.79 17.83
CA ASN A 78 3.19 4.11 17.50
C ASN A 78 1.81 4.00 16.85
N PHE A 79 1.68 3.21 15.78
CA PHE A 79 0.40 3.08 15.08
C PHE A 79 -0.69 2.45 15.96
N ARG A 80 -0.35 1.37 16.69
CA ARG A 80 -1.25 0.67 17.61
C ARG A 80 -1.78 1.61 18.70
N ALA A 81 -0.89 2.33 19.37
CA ALA A 81 -1.27 3.26 20.43
C ALA A 81 -2.10 4.44 19.91
N LEU A 82 -1.83 4.93 18.69
CA LEU A 82 -2.67 5.94 18.03
C LEU A 82 -4.04 5.37 17.60
N CYS A 83 -4.17 4.07 17.35
CA CYS A 83 -5.48 3.45 17.14
C CYS A 83 -6.29 3.39 18.44
N THR A 84 -5.67 3.10 19.58
CA THR A 84 -6.37 2.97 20.88
C THR A 84 -6.62 4.29 21.60
N GLY A 85 -5.78 5.30 21.35
CA GLY A 85 -5.83 6.58 22.07
C GLY A 85 -5.26 6.52 23.50
N GLU A 86 -4.62 5.42 23.89
CA GLU A 86 -4.22 5.16 25.29
C GLU A 86 -3.16 6.13 25.84
N LYS A 87 -2.41 6.82 24.96
CA LYS A 87 -1.33 7.74 25.36
C LYS A 87 -1.84 9.15 25.68
N GLY A 88 -3.15 9.37 25.67
CA GLY A 88 -3.75 10.63 26.08
C GLY A 88 -3.57 11.75 25.05
N LYS A 89 -2.86 12.82 25.43
CA LYS A 89 -2.69 14.02 24.59
C LYS A 89 -1.23 14.22 24.21
N ALA A 90 -1.05 14.71 23.00
CA ALA A 90 0.21 15.12 22.44
C ALA A 90 0.64 16.50 22.97
N SER A 91 1.87 16.92 22.67
CA SER A 91 2.39 18.23 23.08
C SER A 91 1.64 19.40 22.43
N SER A 92 1.06 19.17 21.25
CA SER A 92 0.14 20.09 20.58
C SER A 92 -1.22 20.27 21.30
N GLY A 93 -1.47 19.52 22.38
CA GLY A 93 -2.73 19.50 23.12
C GLY A 93 -3.83 18.68 22.45
N LYS A 94 -3.56 18.09 21.28
CA LYS A 94 -4.46 17.22 20.53
C LYS A 94 -4.41 15.79 21.07
N PRO A 95 -5.50 15.01 21.02
CA PRO A 95 -5.47 13.61 21.38
C PRO A 95 -4.48 12.82 20.51
N LEU A 96 -3.71 11.91 21.11
CA LEU A 96 -2.91 10.91 20.39
C LEU A 96 -3.82 9.77 19.92
N HIS A 97 -4.77 10.06 19.03
CA HIS A 97 -5.82 9.11 18.64
C HIS A 97 -6.29 9.36 17.19
N TYR A 98 -6.41 8.29 16.39
CA TYR A 98 -6.92 8.36 15.02
C TYR A 98 -8.42 8.57 14.89
N LYS A 99 -9.21 8.24 15.92
CA LYS A 99 -10.65 8.47 15.93
C LYS A 99 -10.99 9.93 15.62
N GLY A 100 -11.83 10.12 14.62
CA GLY A 100 -12.29 11.41 14.12
C GLY A 100 -11.36 12.05 13.07
N THR A 101 -10.19 11.46 12.78
CA THR A 101 -9.28 12.01 11.77
C THR A 101 -9.71 11.64 10.34
N PRO A 102 -9.49 12.52 9.36
CA PRO A 102 -9.83 12.25 7.98
C PRO A 102 -8.73 11.51 7.22
N PHE A 103 -9.14 10.76 6.20
CA PHE A 103 -8.27 10.47 5.05
C PHE A 103 -8.22 11.74 4.19
N HIS A 104 -7.18 12.56 4.41
CA HIS A 104 -7.07 13.90 3.83
C HIS A 104 -6.48 13.88 2.41
N ARG A 105 -5.88 12.78 1.97
CA ARG A 105 -5.32 12.61 0.63
C ARG A 105 -5.64 11.22 0.06
N ILE A 106 -6.37 11.16 -1.04
CA ILE A 106 -6.81 9.91 -1.69
C ILE A 106 -6.53 10.02 -3.18
N ILE A 107 -5.51 9.30 -3.66
CA ILE A 107 -5.10 9.27 -5.07
C ILE A 107 -5.58 7.98 -5.71
N SER A 108 -6.49 8.10 -6.67
CA SER A 108 -6.99 6.96 -7.44
C SER A 108 -5.86 6.29 -8.23
N GLY A 109 -5.75 4.97 -8.10
CA GLY A 109 -4.70 4.14 -8.66
C GLY A 109 -3.39 4.19 -7.87
N PHE A 110 -3.39 4.64 -6.61
CA PHE A 110 -2.16 4.76 -5.83
C PHE A 110 -2.31 4.47 -4.33
N VAL A 111 -2.89 5.40 -3.56
CA VAL A 111 -2.94 5.32 -2.09
C VAL A 111 -4.14 6.05 -1.50
N ILE A 112 -4.56 5.60 -0.31
CA ILE A 112 -5.37 6.40 0.62
C ILE A 112 -4.49 6.79 1.81
N GLN A 113 -4.41 8.08 2.13
CA GLN A 113 -3.53 8.65 3.14
C GLN A 113 -4.34 9.41 4.20
N GLY A 114 -4.01 9.15 5.46
CA GLY A 114 -4.68 9.69 6.63
C GLY A 114 -3.73 9.88 7.81
N GLY A 115 -4.29 9.97 9.01
CA GLY A 115 -3.51 9.98 10.25
C GLY A 115 -2.94 11.34 10.67
N ASP A 116 -3.35 12.44 10.04
CA ASP A 116 -3.06 13.77 10.58
C ASP A 116 -3.98 14.05 11.79
N ILE A 117 -3.46 13.73 12.99
CA ILE A 117 -4.15 13.91 14.27
C ILE A 117 -4.13 15.37 14.77
N VAL A 118 -3.36 16.25 14.13
CA VAL A 118 -3.11 17.61 14.63
C VAL A 118 -4.04 18.61 13.94
N ASN A 119 -4.01 18.63 12.60
CA ASN A 119 -4.75 19.57 11.76
C ASN A 119 -5.85 18.89 10.93
N GLY A 120 -5.69 17.60 10.62
CA GLY A 120 -6.59 16.85 9.75
C GLY A 120 -6.57 17.29 8.28
N ASP A 121 -5.54 18.02 7.84
CA ASP A 121 -5.41 18.54 6.47
C ASP A 121 -4.15 18.04 5.73
N GLY A 122 -3.35 17.21 6.40
CA GLY A 122 -2.10 16.63 5.90
C GLY A 122 -0.85 17.44 6.27
N LYS A 123 -0.99 18.58 6.96
CA LYS A 123 0.15 19.41 7.40
C LYS A 123 0.60 19.11 8.82
N GLY A 124 -0.19 18.37 9.59
CA GLY A 124 0.11 17.99 10.96
C GLY A 124 0.58 16.55 11.08
N SER A 125 1.52 16.30 11.98
CA SER A 125 1.98 14.95 12.32
C SER A 125 2.64 14.98 13.69
N GLU A 126 2.30 14.02 14.55
CA GLU A 126 2.93 13.89 15.88
C GLU A 126 2.85 12.42 16.30
N SER A 127 3.97 11.85 16.77
CA SER A 127 4.03 10.47 17.26
C SER A 127 3.78 10.39 18.76
N ILE A 128 3.57 9.16 19.25
CA ILE A 128 3.50 8.90 20.69
C ILE A 128 4.82 9.16 21.43
N TYR A 129 5.92 9.37 20.70
CA TYR A 129 7.26 9.59 21.26
C TYR A 129 7.59 11.08 21.44
N GLY A 130 6.67 11.97 21.08
CA GLY A 130 6.87 13.43 21.11
C GLY A 130 7.54 13.94 19.84
N GLY A 131 6.74 14.44 18.89
CA GLY A 131 7.23 14.90 17.60
C GLY A 131 7.45 13.75 16.61
N ALA A 132 8.47 13.88 15.74
CA ALA A 132 8.81 12.86 14.74
C ALA A 132 9.77 11.80 15.30
N PHE A 133 9.86 10.64 14.65
CA PHE A 133 10.80 9.56 14.97
C PHE A 133 11.52 8.99 13.72
N PRO A 134 12.72 8.41 13.92
CA PRO A 134 13.54 7.88 12.83
C PRO A 134 12.90 6.76 12.01
N ASP A 135 13.38 6.56 10.79
CA ASP A 135 13.05 5.40 9.96
C ASP A 135 13.63 4.13 10.60
N GLU A 136 12.75 3.18 10.95
CA GLU A 136 13.19 2.00 11.72
C GLU A 136 13.95 0.98 10.86
N ASN A 137 13.44 0.68 9.65
CA ASN A 137 14.16 0.04 8.55
C ASN A 137 13.28 -0.02 7.29
N PHE A 138 13.88 -0.37 6.15
CA PHE A 138 13.19 -0.53 4.85
C PHE A 138 13.22 -1.98 4.33
N LYS A 139 13.20 -2.98 5.23
CA LYS A 139 13.28 -4.39 4.82
C LYS A 139 12.03 -4.85 4.05
N ILE A 140 10.87 -4.33 4.45
CA ILE A 140 9.59 -4.71 3.90
C ILE A 140 9.25 -3.84 2.69
N LYS A 141 8.84 -4.49 1.59
CA LYS A 141 8.59 -3.83 0.29
C LYS A 141 7.12 -3.44 0.09
N HIS A 142 6.90 -2.46 -0.77
CA HIS A 142 5.57 -2.04 -1.24
C HIS A 142 5.07 -2.95 -2.38
N SER A 143 5.04 -4.25 -2.12
CA SER A 143 4.95 -5.29 -3.15
C SER A 143 3.55 -5.54 -3.72
N HIS A 144 2.48 -5.11 -3.03
CA HIS A 144 1.09 -5.32 -3.44
C HIS A 144 0.16 -4.23 -2.88
N ALA A 145 -1.10 -4.23 -3.30
CA ALA A 145 -2.15 -3.40 -2.71
C ALA A 145 -2.46 -3.83 -1.26
N GLY A 146 -2.82 -2.89 -0.40
CA GLY A 146 -3.12 -3.13 1.01
C GLY A 146 -1.91 -3.08 1.93
N VAL A 147 -0.71 -2.77 1.42
CA VAL A 147 0.46 -2.45 2.25
C VAL A 147 0.21 -1.16 3.01
N VAL A 148 0.51 -1.15 4.31
CA VAL A 148 0.39 0.00 5.20
C VAL A 148 1.78 0.51 5.58
N ALA A 149 2.02 1.80 5.34
CA ALA A 149 3.33 2.42 5.52
C ALA A 149 3.23 3.85 6.06
N MET A 150 4.31 4.33 6.67
CA MET A 150 4.40 5.67 7.23
C MET A 150 4.50 6.72 6.12
N ALA A 151 3.68 7.77 6.21
CA ALA A 151 3.93 8.99 5.47
C ALA A 151 4.95 9.85 6.25
N ASN A 152 5.86 10.48 5.53
CA ASN A 152 6.90 11.33 6.10
C ASN A 152 7.16 12.54 5.17
N THR A 153 8.00 13.47 5.63
CA THR A 153 8.43 14.67 4.89
C THR A 153 9.91 14.59 4.50
N GLY A 154 10.46 13.38 4.39
CA GLY A 154 11.88 13.11 4.22
C GLY A 154 12.43 12.14 5.29
N PRO A 155 13.73 11.86 5.26
CA PRO A 155 14.37 10.91 6.17
C PRO A 155 14.08 11.23 7.64
N ASP A 156 13.83 10.18 8.43
CA ASP A 156 13.67 10.23 9.88
C ASP A 156 12.54 11.17 10.39
N SER A 157 11.50 11.38 9.57
CA SER A 157 10.40 12.30 9.89
C SER A 157 9.04 11.60 10.07
N ASN A 158 9.03 10.36 10.55
CA ASN A 158 7.81 9.62 10.81
C ASN A 158 7.03 10.22 11.99
N GLY A 159 5.71 10.31 11.88
CA GLY A 159 4.86 10.81 12.97
C GLY A 159 3.59 9.98 13.11
N SER A 160 2.44 10.57 12.85
CA SER A 160 1.14 9.88 12.89
C SER A 160 0.56 9.57 11.51
N GLN A 161 0.98 10.28 10.47
CA GLN A 161 0.44 10.06 9.14
C GLN A 161 0.88 8.72 8.55
N PHE A 162 -0.05 8.06 7.86
CA PHE A 162 0.16 6.78 7.19
C PHE A 162 -0.60 6.74 5.88
N PHE A 163 -0.25 5.78 5.03
CA PHE A 163 -1.03 5.46 3.84
C PHE A 163 -1.24 3.96 3.68
N ILE A 164 -2.32 3.61 2.97
CA ILE A 164 -2.62 2.27 2.51
C ILE A 164 -2.56 2.29 0.99
N THR A 165 -1.74 1.42 0.41
CA THR A 165 -1.59 1.29 -1.04
C THR A 165 -2.82 0.62 -1.66
N THR A 166 -3.20 1.04 -2.87
CA THR A 166 -4.25 0.39 -3.68
C THR A 166 -3.68 -0.37 -4.88
N VAL A 167 -2.38 -0.22 -5.12
CA VAL A 167 -1.59 -0.92 -6.14
C VAL A 167 -0.19 -1.24 -5.60
N LYS A 168 0.58 -2.10 -6.28
CA LYS A 168 2.03 -2.24 -6.02
C LYS A 168 2.72 -0.89 -6.26
N ALA A 169 3.56 -0.45 -5.32
CA ALA A 169 4.19 0.87 -5.33
C ALA A 169 5.70 0.80 -5.04
N SER A 170 6.44 0.02 -5.83
CA SER A 170 7.87 -0.25 -5.60
C SER A 170 8.76 0.99 -5.65
N TRP A 171 8.30 2.09 -6.23
CA TRP A 171 9.02 3.38 -6.25
C TRP A 171 9.07 4.07 -4.87
N LEU A 172 8.34 3.57 -3.87
CA LEU A 172 8.37 4.06 -2.48
C LEU A 172 9.35 3.27 -1.60
N GLU A 173 9.98 2.22 -2.12
CA GLU A 173 10.95 1.41 -1.39
C GLU A 173 12.18 2.24 -1.00
N GLY A 174 12.61 2.12 0.25
CA GLY A 174 13.73 2.90 0.79
C GLY A 174 13.37 4.30 1.30
N GLU A 175 12.13 4.76 1.09
CA GLU A 175 11.68 6.09 1.53
C GLU A 175 10.60 6.03 2.61
N HIS A 176 9.76 4.98 2.61
CA HIS A 176 8.65 4.84 3.54
C HIS A 176 8.72 3.51 4.29
N VAL A 177 8.67 3.57 5.63
CA VAL A 177 8.68 2.38 6.48
C VAL A 177 7.34 1.66 6.37
N VAL A 178 7.35 0.46 5.80
CA VAL A 178 6.20 -0.46 5.80
C VAL A 178 6.12 -1.16 7.16
N PHE A 179 4.93 -1.18 7.76
CA PHE A 179 4.74 -1.73 9.10
C PHE A 179 3.51 -2.63 9.25
N GLY A 180 2.73 -2.83 8.19
CA GLY A 180 1.59 -3.75 8.23
C GLY A 180 0.97 -4.02 6.87
N LYS A 181 -0.09 -4.83 6.88
CA LYS A 181 -0.97 -5.06 5.74
C LYS A 181 -2.43 -5.07 6.17
N VAL A 182 -3.32 -4.64 5.29
CA VAL A 182 -4.75 -4.89 5.43
C VAL A 182 -4.99 -6.39 5.32
N ILE A 183 -5.65 -6.96 6.32
CA ILE A 183 -5.99 -8.39 6.38
C ILE A 183 -7.49 -8.64 6.19
N GLN A 184 -8.34 -7.64 6.45
CA GLN A 184 -9.77 -7.65 6.14
C GLN A 184 -10.20 -6.22 5.77
N GLY A 185 -11.22 -6.08 4.92
CA GLY A 185 -11.74 -4.76 4.53
C GLY A 185 -11.01 -4.08 3.37
N MET A 186 -10.32 -4.83 2.50
CA MET A 186 -9.72 -4.25 1.28
C MET A 186 -10.78 -3.71 0.30
N ASP A 187 -11.97 -4.28 0.29
CA ASP A 187 -13.14 -3.74 -0.40
C ASP A 187 -13.52 -2.35 0.13
N THR A 188 -13.43 -2.12 1.45
CA THR A 188 -13.61 -0.79 2.06
C THR A 188 -12.53 0.18 1.58
N VAL A 189 -11.25 -0.25 1.53
CA VAL A 189 -10.14 0.57 0.98
C VAL A 189 -10.42 0.98 -0.48
N PHE A 190 -10.81 0.04 -1.34
CA PHE A 190 -11.15 0.33 -2.73
C PHE A 190 -12.42 1.18 -2.85
N ALA A 191 -13.40 1.02 -1.96
CA ALA A 191 -14.59 1.86 -1.94
C ALA A 191 -14.27 3.31 -1.53
N ILE A 192 -13.32 3.52 -0.61
CA ILE A 192 -12.79 4.86 -0.28
C ILE A 192 -12.12 5.47 -1.51
N GLU A 193 -11.19 4.74 -2.14
CA GLU A 193 -10.47 5.19 -3.33
C GLU A 193 -11.43 5.53 -4.49
N GLY A 194 -12.29 4.59 -4.86
CA GLY A 194 -13.23 4.74 -5.96
C GLY A 194 -14.35 5.73 -5.66
N GLY A 195 -14.73 5.88 -4.39
CA GLY A 195 -15.83 6.75 -3.94
C GLY A 195 -15.42 8.20 -3.69
N ALA A 196 -14.20 8.44 -3.19
CA ALA A 196 -13.71 9.76 -2.77
C ALA A 196 -12.42 10.22 -3.46
N GLY A 197 -11.68 9.33 -4.13
CA GLY A 197 -10.39 9.64 -4.73
C GLY A 197 -10.42 10.58 -5.92
N THR A 198 -9.28 11.25 -6.13
CA THR A 198 -9.02 12.13 -7.28
C THR A 198 -7.56 12.00 -7.71
N TYR A 199 -7.22 12.44 -8.92
CA TYR A 199 -5.81 12.44 -9.37
C TYR A 199 -4.93 13.46 -8.63
N SER A 200 -5.51 14.56 -8.13
CA SER A 200 -4.77 15.56 -7.34
C SER A 200 -4.56 15.13 -5.88
N GLY A 201 -5.22 14.05 -5.46
CA GLY A 201 -5.21 13.56 -4.09
C GLY A 201 -6.20 14.25 -3.17
N LYS A 202 -6.73 15.44 -3.50
CA LYS A 202 -7.76 16.07 -2.67
C LYS A 202 -9.07 15.28 -2.77
N PRO A 203 -9.61 14.71 -1.68
CA PRO A 203 -10.83 13.92 -1.75
C PRO A 203 -12.04 14.74 -2.20
N ARG A 204 -12.92 14.13 -3.00
CA ARG A 204 -14.20 14.74 -3.42
C ARG A 204 -15.32 14.56 -2.40
N LYS A 205 -15.14 13.66 -1.44
CA LYS A 205 -16.04 13.37 -0.32
C LYS A 205 -15.25 13.34 0.97
N LYS A 206 -15.91 13.66 2.09
CA LYS A 206 -15.25 13.61 3.40
C LYS A 206 -15.21 12.16 3.86
N VAL A 207 -14.01 11.63 4.07
CA VAL A 207 -13.78 10.26 4.58
C VAL A 207 -13.11 10.35 5.93
N VAL A 208 -13.69 9.72 6.95
CA VAL A 208 -13.27 9.84 8.36
C VAL A 208 -13.11 8.47 9.00
N ILE A 209 -12.08 8.30 9.80
CA ILE A 209 -11.94 7.19 10.73
C ILE A 209 -12.91 7.46 11.89
N ALA A 210 -14.12 6.91 11.83
CA ALA A 210 -15.18 7.14 12.80
C ALA A 210 -14.90 6.49 14.16
N ASP A 211 -14.23 5.34 14.15
CA ASP A 211 -13.72 4.67 15.34
C ASP A 211 -12.44 3.88 15.01
N SER A 212 -11.61 3.66 16.01
CA SER A 212 -10.37 2.87 15.85
C SER A 212 -10.02 2.18 17.15
N GLY A 213 -9.23 1.11 17.06
CA GLY A 213 -8.76 0.41 18.24
C GLY A 213 -7.91 -0.81 17.91
N GLU A 214 -7.54 -1.53 18.95
CA GLU A 214 -6.83 -2.81 18.88
C GLU A 214 -7.79 -3.97 19.10
N ILE A 215 -7.64 -5.04 18.34
CA ILE A 215 -8.41 -6.28 18.49
C ILE A 215 -7.62 -7.21 19.44
N PRO A 216 -8.16 -7.52 20.63
CA PRO A 216 -7.52 -8.43 21.57
C PRO A 216 -7.21 -9.79 20.95
N LYS A 217 -6.05 -10.38 21.31
CA LYS A 217 -5.58 -11.63 20.70
C LYS A 217 -6.55 -12.80 20.87
N ASP A 218 -7.25 -12.87 21.99
CA ASP A 218 -8.28 -13.87 22.29
C ASP A 218 -9.47 -13.80 21.33
N LYS A 219 -9.68 -12.68 20.63
CA LYS A 219 -10.78 -12.48 19.69
C LYS A 219 -10.39 -12.67 18.22
N TRP A 220 -9.13 -12.99 17.92
CA TRP A 220 -8.66 -13.09 16.53
C TRP A 220 -9.31 -14.19 15.71
N ASP A 221 -9.89 -15.19 16.37
CA ASP A 221 -10.54 -16.35 15.75
C ASP A 221 -12.07 -16.21 15.67
N GLU A 222 -12.66 -15.21 16.33
CA GLU A 222 -14.09 -14.93 16.28
C GLU A 222 -14.52 -14.25 14.97
N GLU A 223 -13.57 -13.62 14.27
CA GLU A 223 -13.80 -12.82 13.05
C GLU A 223 -13.39 -13.55 11.75
N ARG A 224 -13.24 -14.89 11.79
CA ARG A 224 -12.92 -15.71 10.61
C ARG A 224 -14.16 -16.13 9.81
#